data_AF-A0A529PMK4-F1
#
_entry.id   AF-A0A529PMK4-F1
#
_cell.length_a   1.000
_cell.length_b   1.000
_cell.length_c   1.000
_cell.angle_alpha   90.00
_cell.angle_beta   90.00
_cell.angle_gamma   90.00
#
_symmetry.space_group_name_H-M   'P 1'
#
loop_
_entity.id
_entity.type
_entity.pdbx_description
1 polymer ?
#
loop_
_entity_poly.entity_id
_entity_poly.type
_entity_poly.pdbx_seq_one_letter_code
_entity_poly.pdbx_strand_id
1 'polypeptide(L)'
;TQTKMSKDIRARVKTLSRDVLSLADHATFLSQKISFLLDATLGMISIEQNAIIKIFSVAAVIFLPPTLVASIYGMNFNVIPELKWEFGYPFAIAMMVISAILPFWYFRRRGWL
;
A
#
# COMPACT_ATOMS: atom_id res chain seq x y z
N THR A 1 60.13 37.81 16.82
CA THR A 1 59.06 37.10 17.57
C THR A 1 57.66 37.36 17.02
N GLN A 2 57.30 38.59 16.61
CA GLN A 2 55.94 38.89 16.09
C GLN A 2 55.52 38.14 14.81
N THR A 3 56.45 37.83 13.90
CA THR A 3 56.14 37.15 12.62
C THR A 3 55.80 35.66 12.76
N LYS A 4 56.26 34.99 13.83
CA LYS A 4 55.89 33.59 14.12
C LYS A 4 54.44 33.50 14.61
N MET A 5 54.03 34.40 15.50
CA MET A 5 52.69 34.43 16.08
C MET A 5 51.58 34.64 15.03
N SER A 6 51.83 35.44 13.99
CA SER A 6 50.91 35.61 12.86
C SER A 6 50.74 34.35 11.99
N LYS A 7 51.81 33.54 11.84
CA LYS A 7 51.75 32.26 11.10
C LYS A 7 50.93 31.20 11.83
N ASP A 8 51.07 31.10 13.15
CA ASP A 8 50.33 30.13 13.97
C ASP A 8 48.82 30.42 14.00
N ILE A 9 48.43 31.70 14.06
CA ILE A 9 47.02 32.12 13.98
C ILE A 9 46.43 31.75 12.63
N ARG A 10 47.14 32.03 11.53
CA ARG A 10 46.69 31.67 10.17
C ARG A 10 46.55 30.15 10.00
N ALA A 11 47.44 29.37 10.60
CA ALA A 11 47.36 27.91 10.59
C ALA A 11 46.12 27.41 11.37
N ARG A 12 45.87 27.94 12.58
CA ARG A 12 44.68 27.59 13.38
C ARG A 12 43.37 27.94 12.68
N VAL A 13 43.27 29.12 12.07
CA VAL A 13 42.09 29.53 11.29
C VAL A 13 41.85 28.59 10.11
N LYS A 14 42.91 28.16 9.43
CA LYS A 14 42.82 27.20 8.33
C LYS A 14 42.35 25.82 8.79
N THR A 15 42.81 25.34 9.94
CA THR A 15 42.36 24.07 10.52
C THR A 15 40.90 24.14 10.95
N LEU A 16 40.51 25.16 11.72
CA LEU A 16 39.11 25.39 12.11
C LEU A 16 38.17 25.50 10.90
N SER A 17 38.60 26.19 9.85
CA SER A 17 37.83 26.28 8.60
C SER A 17 37.65 24.91 7.93
N ARG A 18 38.66 24.05 7.94
CA ARG A 18 38.55 22.67 7.45
C ARG A 18 37.62 21.82 8.30
N ASP A 19 37.70 21.97 9.63
CA ASP A 19 36.86 21.20 10.54
C ASP A 19 35.38 21.59 10.36
N VAL A 20 35.08 22.89 10.24
CA VAL A 20 33.73 23.39 9.93
C VAL A 20 33.21 22.86 8.59
N LEU A 21 34.06 22.84 7.55
CA LEU A 21 33.69 22.27 6.26
C LEU A 21 33.39 20.76 6.36
N SER A 22 34.23 20.01 7.07
CA SER A 22 33.99 18.57 7.27
C SER A 22 32.69 18.29 8.04
N LEU A 23 32.36 19.10 9.04
CA LEU A 23 31.10 19.01 9.78
C LEU A 23 29.91 19.35 8.89
N ALA A 24 30.02 20.34 8.01
CA ALA A 24 28.98 20.68 7.05
C ALA A 24 28.75 19.55 6.04
N ASP A 25 29.82 18.91 5.55
CA ASP A 25 29.74 17.75 4.68
C ASP A 25 29.10 16.55 5.41
N HIS A 26 29.47 16.30 6.66
CA HIS A 26 28.86 15.27 7.50
C HIS A 26 27.38 15.54 7.78
N ALA A 27 26.99 16.78 8.04
CA ALA A 27 25.58 17.17 8.23
C ALA A 27 24.78 16.94 6.95
N THR A 28 25.35 17.28 5.79
CA THR A 28 24.74 17.05 4.48
C THR A 28 24.56 15.55 4.21
N PHE A 29 25.58 14.74 4.49
CA PHE A 29 25.52 13.29 4.36
C PHE A 29 24.44 12.67 5.27
N LEU A 30 24.35 13.14 6.52
CA LEU A 30 23.35 12.64 7.45
C LEU A 30 21.92 13.01 6.99
N SER A 31 21.73 14.24 6.49
CA SER A 31 20.46 14.68 5.91
C SER A 31 20.04 13.78 4.74
N GLN A 32 20.95 13.49 3.80
CA GLN A 32 20.69 12.57 2.69
C GLN A 32 20.32 11.16 3.17
N LYS A 33 20.99 10.66 4.20
CA LYS A 33 20.68 9.35 4.78
C LYS A 33 19.30 9.33 5.43
N ILE A 34 18.91 10.41 6.12
CA ILE A 34 17.57 10.54 6.70
C ILE A 34 16.52 10.56 5.59
N SER A 35 16.72 11.35 4.52
CA SER A 35 15.80 11.36 3.37
C SER A 35 15.67 9.98 2.74
N PHE A 36 16.79 9.27 2.52
CA PHE A 36 16.76 7.91 1.98
C PHE A 36 15.97 6.93 2.89
N LEU A 37 16.18 7.01 4.20
CA LEU A 37 15.44 6.17 5.15
C LEU A 37 13.95 6.53 5.21
N LEU A 38 13.62 7.82 5.12
CA LEU A 38 12.24 8.29 5.04
C LEU A 38 11.57 7.75 3.78
N ASP A 39 12.21 7.87 2.62
CA ASP A 39 11.68 7.35 1.36
C ASP A 39 11.52 5.83 1.40
N ALA A 40 12.49 5.11 1.97
CA ALA A 40 12.41 3.66 2.16
C ALA A 40 11.27 3.25 3.11
N THR A 41 11.08 3.98 4.22
CA THR A 41 9.98 3.70 5.16
C THR A 41 8.63 4.02 4.58
N LEU A 42 8.48 5.15 3.87
CA LEU A 42 7.26 5.46 3.12
C LEU A 42 6.98 4.40 2.04
N GLY A 43 8.02 3.92 1.36
CA GLY A 43 7.92 2.81 0.40
C GLY A 43 7.40 1.52 1.07
N MET A 44 7.95 1.14 2.22
CA MET A 44 7.48 -0.02 2.98
C MET A 44 6.03 0.15 3.45
N ILE A 45 5.66 1.32 3.97
CA ILE A 45 4.27 1.63 4.36
C ILE A 45 3.32 1.49 3.16
N SER A 46 3.71 1.99 1.99
CA SER A 46 2.92 1.86 0.77
C SER A 46 2.74 0.40 0.35
N ILE A 47 3.78 -0.44 0.48
CA ILE A 47 3.69 -1.88 0.21
C ILE A 47 2.69 -2.55 1.17
N GLU A 48 2.77 -2.26 2.46
CA GLU A 48 1.83 -2.80 3.46
C GLU A 48 0.38 -2.35 3.19
N GLN A 49 0.18 -1.06 2.90
CA GLN A 49 -1.14 -0.52 2.55
C GLN A 49 -1.71 -1.18 1.29
N ASN A 50 -0.89 -1.36 0.26
CA ASN A 50 -1.30 -2.05 -0.96
C ASN A 50 -1.69 -3.51 -0.69
N ALA A 51 -0.95 -4.21 0.18
CA ALA A 51 -1.30 -5.57 0.60
C ALA A 51 -2.65 -5.61 1.32
N ILE A 52 -2.90 -4.67 2.22
CA ILE A 52 -4.18 -4.54 2.94
C ILE A 52 -5.33 -4.28 1.96
N ILE A 53 -5.20 -3.30 1.06
CA ILE A 53 -6.21 -2.97 0.04
C ILE A 53 -6.49 -4.16 -0.87
N LYS A 54 -5.46 -4.92 -1.24
CA LYS A 54 -5.59 -6.13 -2.05
C LYS A 54 -6.49 -7.16 -1.37
N ILE A 55 -6.28 -7.41 -0.07
CA ILE A 55 -7.09 -8.34 0.72
C ILE A 55 -8.55 -7.88 0.78
N PHE A 56 -8.80 -6.61 1.09
CA PHE A 56 -10.17 -6.06 1.13
C PHE A 56 -10.86 -6.13 -0.23
N SER A 57 -10.14 -5.85 -1.30
CA SER A 57 -10.67 -5.92 -2.67
C SER A 57 -11.05 -7.35 -3.05
N VAL A 58 -10.20 -8.33 -2.71
CA VAL A 58 -10.51 -9.76 -2.92
C VAL A 58 -11.75 -10.17 -2.12
N ALA A 59 -11.83 -9.78 -0.84
CA ALA A 59 -13.00 -10.06 -0.01
C ALA A 59 -14.28 -9.43 -0.60
N ALA A 60 -14.22 -8.17 -1.02
CA ALA A 60 -15.35 -7.47 -1.65
C ALA A 60 -15.81 -8.18 -2.92
N VAL A 61 -14.90 -8.60 -3.81
CA VAL A 61 -15.28 -9.30 -5.05
C VAL A 61 -15.92 -10.67 -4.76
N ILE A 62 -15.53 -11.34 -3.67
CA ILE A 62 -16.15 -12.61 -3.26
C ILE A 62 -17.55 -12.40 -2.66
N PHE A 63 -17.75 -11.35 -1.86
CA PHE A 63 -19.00 -11.15 -1.11
C PHE A 63 -20.04 -10.24 -1.78
N LEU A 64 -19.63 -9.25 -2.57
CA LEU A 64 -20.54 -8.28 -3.19
C LEU A 64 -21.54 -8.92 -4.16
N PRO A 65 -21.16 -9.82 -5.09
CA PRO A 65 -22.14 -10.38 -6.01
C PRO A 65 -23.18 -11.28 -5.33
N PRO A 66 -22.82 -12.21 -4.40
CA PRO A 66 -23.83 -12.94 -3.63
C PRO A 66 -24.74 -12.02 -2.82
N THR A 67 -24.19 -10.94 -2.24
CA THR A 67 -24.98 -9.93 -1.50
C THR A 67 -25.97 -9.22 -2.42
N LEU A 68 -25.57 -8.87 -3.65
CA LEU A 68 -26.45 -8.26 -4.63
C LEU A 68 -27.59 -9.22 -5.03
N VAL A 69 -27.27 -10.50 -5.31
CA VAL A 69 -28.29 -11.52 -5.61
C VAL A 69 -29.24 -11.68 -4.41
N ALA A 70 -28.70 -11.76 -3.18
CA ALA A 70 -29.51 -11.89 -1.97
C ALA A 70 -30.42 -10.67 -1.76
N SER A 71 -29.92 -9.47 -2.08
CA SER A 71 -30.69 -8.22 -1.99
C SER A 71 -31.83 -8.20 -3.00
N ILE A 72 -31.57 -8.59 -4.26
CA ILE A 72 -32.58 -8.64 -5.33
C ILE A 72 -33.68 -9.67 -4.98
N TYR A 73 -33.29 -10.85 -4.51
CA TYR A 73 -34.24 -11.92 -4.14
C TYR A 73 -34.91 -11.69 -2.78
N GLY A 74 -34.34 -10.86 -1.90
CA GLY A 74 -34.91 -10.47 -0.61
C GLY A 74 -35.94 -9.34 -0.70
N MET A 75 -36.02 -8.64 -1.83
CA MET A 75 -37.08 -7.65 -2.06
C MET A 75 -38.41 -8.36 -2.33
N ASN A 76 -39.45 -8.04 -1.55
CA ASN A 76 -40.82 -8.58 -1.66
C ASN A 76 -41.51 -8.15 -2.98
N PHE A 77 -41.04 -8.62 -4.12
CA PHE A 77 -41.69 -8.40 -5.40
C PHE A 77 -42.75 -9.49 -5.63
N ASN A 78 -44.02 -9.09 -5.49
CA ASN A 78 -45.21 -9.91 -5.73
C ASN A 78 -45.36 -10.38 -7.21
N VAL A 79 -44.49 -9.91 -8.11
CA VAL A 79 -44.42 -10.28 -9.53
C VAL A 79 -42.95 -10.31 -9.97
N ILE A 80 -42.21 -11.37 -9.59
CA ILE A 80 -40.98 -11.74 -10.29
C ILE A 80 -41.35 -12.90 -11.25
N PRO A 81 -41.38 -12.68 -12.58
CA PRO A 81 -41.72 -13.75 -13.52
C PRO A 81 -40.78 -14.97 -13.45
N GLU A 82 -39.54 -14.79 -12.97
CA GLU A 82 -38.56 -15.87 -12.74
C GLU A 82 -38.92 -16.78 -11.54
N LEU A 83 -39.77 -16.33 -10.61
CA LEU A 83 -40.22 -17.11 -9.44
C LEU A 83 -41.36 -18.11 -9.77
N LYS A 84 -41.98 -17.96 -10.94
CA LYS A 84 -42.98 -18.94 -11.45
C LYS A 84 -42.33 -20.20 -12.02
N TRP A 85 -41.00 -20.22 -12.13
CA TRP A 85 -40.23 -21.39 -12.51
C TRP A 85 -39.84 -22.15 -11.23
N GLU A 86 -40.16 -23.44 -11.13
CA GLU A 86 -39.78 -24.28 -9.96
C GLU A 86 -38.27 -24.25 -9.66
N PHE A 87 -37.44 -23.86 -10.64
CA PHE A 87 -35.98 -23.80 -10.53
C PHE A 87 -35.39 -22.41 -10.23
N GLY A 88 -36.20 -21.34 -10.10
CA GLY A 88 -35.69 -19.99 -9.87
C GLY A 88 -34.87 -19.84 -8.57
N TYR A 89 -35.34 -20.46 -7.49
CA TYR A 89 -34.66 -20.44 -6.19
C TYR A 89 -33.35 -21.26 -6.19
N PRO A 90 -33.32 -22.52 -6.70
CA PRO A 90 -32.07 -23.25 -6.94
C PRO A 90 -31.08 -22.51 -7.84
N PHE A 91 -31.55 -21.83 -8.89
CA PHE A 91 -30.70 -21.09 -9.83
C PHE A 91 -30.06 -19.85 -9.17
N ALA A 92 -30.80 -19.15 -8.32
CA ALA A 92 -30.26 -18.03 -7.53
C ALA A 92 -29.12 -18.49 -6.60
N ILE A 93 -29.31 -19.63 -5.92
CA ILE A 93 -28.27 -20.23 -5.06
C ILE A 93 -27.07 -20.65 -5.91
N ALA A 94 -27.30 -21.28 -7.08
CA ALA A 94 -26.22 -21.65 -7.99
C ALA A 94 -25.43 -20.41 -8.46
N MET A 95 -26.10 -19.31 -8.79
CA MET A 95 -25.45 -18.04 -9.15
C MET A 95 -24.64 -17.44 -8.00
N MET A 96 -25.13 -17.49 -6.74
CA MET A 96 -24.35 -17.06 -5.57
C MET A 96 -23.08 -17.89 -5.41
N VAL A 97 -23.19 -19.21 -5.53
CA VAL A 97 -22.04 -20.14 -5.39
C VAL A 97 -21.05 -19.95 -6.53
N ILE A 98 -21.51 -19.87 -7.78
CA ILE A 98 -20.67 -19.60 -8.95
C ILE A 98 -19.94 -18.27 -8.80
N SER A 99 -20.63 -17.24 -8.31
CA SER A 99 -20.02 -15.93 -8.15
C SER A 99 -19.02 -15.83 -7.00
N ALA A 100 -19.05 -16.74 -6.01
CA ALA A 100 -17.98 -16.85 -5.02
C ALA A 100 -16.78 -17.65 -5.58
N ILE A 101 -17.04 -18.69 -6.38
CA ILE A 101 -16.02 -19.60 -6.92
C ILE A 101 -15.24 -18.95 -8.08
N LEU A 102 -15.90 -18.21 -8.97
CA LEU A 102 -15.28 -17.57 -10.13
C LEU A 102 -14.13 -16.62 -9.75
N PRO A 103 -14.33 -15.66 -8.82
CA PRO A 103 -13.25 -14.80 -8.34
C PRO A 103 -12.17 -15.58 -7.64
N PHE A 104 -12.54 -16.53 -6.77
CA PHE A 104 -11.57 -17.34 -6.03
C PHE A 104 -10.61 -18.09 -6.97
N TRP A 105 -11.16 -18.74 -8.01
CA TRP A 105 -10.36 -19.44 -9.00
C TRP A 105 -9.53 -18.48 -9.86
N TYR A 106 -10.10 -17.34 -10.25
CA TYR A 106 -9.38 -16.30 -11.01
C TYR A 106 -8.19 -15.71 -10.22
N PHE A 107 -8.38 -15.35 -8.95
CA PHE A 107 -7.33 -14.83 -8.09
C PHE A 107 -6.24 -15.88 -7.82
N ARG A 108 -6.62 -17.16 -7.62
CA ARG A 108 -5.66 -18.25 -7.44
C ARG A 108 -4.84 -18.52 -8.70
N ARG A 109 -5.45 -18.45 -9.89
CA ARG A 109 -4.73 -18.65 -11.16
C ARG A 109 -3.80 -17.50 -11.51
N ARG A 110 -4.09 -16.30 -11.04
CA ARG A 110 -3.27 -15.09 -11.23
C ARG A 110 -2.09 -14.99 -10.25
N GLY A 111 -2.01 -15.86 -9.22
CA GLY A 111 -0.96 -15.79 -8.19
C GLY A 111 -1.07 -14.54 -7.31
N TRP A 112 -2.28 -13.98 -7.19
CA TRP A 112 -2.53 -12.79 -6.37
C TRP A 112 -2.72 -13.12 -4.88
N LEU A 113 -2.95 -14.41 -4.59
CA LEU A 113 -2.99 -15.11 -3.31
C LEU A 113 -1.78 -16.04 -3.20
#